data_AF-A0A7Y3U234-F1
#
_entry.id   AF-A0A7Y3U234-F1
#
_cell.length_a   1.000
_cell.length_b   1.000
_cell.length_c   1.000
_cell.angle_alpha   90.00
_cell.angle_beta   90.00
_cell.angle_gamma   90.00
#
_symmetry.space_group_name_H-M   'P 1'
#
loop_
_entity.id
_entity.type
_entity.pdbx_description
1 polymer ?
#
loop_
_entity_poly.entity_id
_entity_poly.type
_entity_poly.pdbx_seq_one_letter_code
_entity_poly.pdbx_strand_id
1 'polypeptide(L)' 'MTIIDKSLEVFKEYKSNFDKYRTETLSESDTRSKILDKLLIDVLGWSETDIKREGYVKVGFFDYELSTSTIMYPKNWTVC' A
#
# COMPACT_ATOMS: atom_id res chain seq x y z
N MET A 1 11.65 -6.23 22.61
CA MET A 1 11.76 -5.89 21.18
C MET A 1 10.47 -5.22 20.80
N THR A 2 10.50 -3.95 20.39
CA THR A 2 9.28 -3.17 20.13
C THR A 2 8.78 -3.42 18.69
N ILE A 3 7.53 -3.08 18.40
CA ILE A 3 6.93 -3.25 17.06
C ILE A 3 7.71 -2.48 15.99
N ILE A 4 8.25 -1.31 16.37
CA ILE A 4 9.04 -0.43 15.49
C ILE A 4 10.35 -1.11 15.07
N ASP A 5 11.01 -1.81 16.00
CA ASP A 5 12.25 -2.54 15.71
C ASP A 5 12.00 -3.63 14.66
N LYS A 6 10.85 -4.32 14.76
CA LYS A 6 10.45 -5.38 13.82
C LYS A 6 10.17 -4.81 12.42
N SER A 7 9.45 -3.69 12.31
CA SER A 7 9.20 -3.04 11.01
C SER A 7 10.50 -2.61 10.32
N LEU A 8 11.50 -2.15 11.09
CA LEU A 8 12.80 -1.79 10.55
C LEU A 8 13.56 -3.00 9.99
N GLU A 9 13.49 -4.16 10.66
CA GLU A 9 14.09 -5.40 10.17
C GLU A 9 13.44 -5.87 8.87
N VAL A 10 12.10 -5.88 8.81
CA VAL A 10 11.35 -6.24 7.60
C VAL A 10 11.65 -5.28 6.45
N PHE A 11 11.79 -3.98 6.72
CA PHE A 11 12.19 -3.01 5.70
C PHE A 11 13.58 -3.28 5.14
N LYS A 12 14.56 -3.65 5.98
CA LYS A 12 15.92 -3.98 5.52
C LYS A 12 15.91 -5.19 4.60
N GLU A 13 15.14 -6.23 4.94
CA GLU A 13 14.98 -7.41 4.10
C GLU A 13 14.28 -7.07 2.77
N TYR A 14 13.19 -6.31 2.83
CA TYR A 14 12.49 -5.82 1.65
C TYR A 14 13.43 -5.03 0.73
N LYS A 15 14.23 -4.11 1.28
CA LYS A 15 15.20 -3.31 0.52
C LYS A 15 16.22 -4.18 -0.21
N SER A 16 16.71 -5.24 0.43
CA SER A 16 17.64 -6.19 -0.21
C SER A 16 16.99 -6.92 -1.40
N ASN A 17 15.70 -7.26 -1.30
CA ASN A 17 14.95 -7.87 -2.40
C ASN A 17 14.58 -6.85 -3.48
N PHE A 18 14.35 -5.59 -3.11
CA PHE A 18 14.02 -4.51 -4.04
C PHE A 18 15.13 -4.24 -5.06
N ASP A 19 16.40 -4.33 -4.67
CA ASP A 19 17.51 -4.15 -5.62
C ASP A 19 17.52 -5.22 -6.74
N LYS A 20 16.96 -6.42 -6.49
CA LYS A 20 16.82 -7.47 -7.53
C LYS A 20 15.82 -7.05 -8.61
N TYR A 21 14.75 -6.38 -8.20
CA TYR A 21 13.72 -5.88 -9.11
C TYR A 21 14.20 -4.76 -10.03
N ARG A 22 15.31 -4.08 -9.72
CA ARG A 22 15.87 -3.02 -10.58
C ARG A 22 16.45 -3.57 -11.88
N THR A 23 16.86 -4.84 -11.88
CA THR A 23 17.41 -5.53 -13.05
C THR A 23 16.36 -6.37 -13.80
N GLU A 24 15.17 -6.53 -13.22
CA GLU A 24 14.07 -7.28 -13.82
C GLU A 24 13.15 -6.35 -14.63
N THR A 25 12.64 -6.83 -15.76
CA THR A 25 11.56 -6.14 -16.48
C THR A 25 10.24 -6.55 -15.82
N LEU A 26 9.76 -5.72 -14.89
CA LEU A 26 8.48 -5.95 -14.23
C LEU A 26 7.33 -5.35 -15.03
N SER A 27 6.23 -6.09 -15.14
CA SER A 27 4.96 -5.51 -15.59
C SER A 27 4.38 -4.58 -14.52
N GLU A 28 3.36 -3.81 -14.89
CA GLU A 28 2.60 -2.99 -13.95
C GLU A 28 2.00 -3.83 -12.81
N SER A 29 1.40 -4.97 -13.15
CA SER A 29 0.81 -5.91 -12.19
C SER A 29 1.87 -6.54 -11.27
N ASP A 30 3.06 -6.83 -11.79
CA ASP A 30 4.19 -7.32 -10.98
C ASP A 30 4.66 -6.26 -10.00
N THR A 31 4.79 -5.01 -10.45
CA THR A 31 5.21 -3.87 -9.63
C THR A 31 4.21 -3.65 -8.50
N ARG A 32 2.91 -3.67 -8.82
CA ARG A 32 1.82 -3.59 -7.85
C ARG A 32 1.99 -4.64 -6.73
N SER A 33 2.14 -5.90 -7.13
CA SER A 33 2.09 -7.04 -6.20
C SER A 33 3.39 -7.25 -5.43
N LYS A 34 4.54 -7.13 -6.09
CA LYS A 34 5.86 -7.45 -5.51
C LYS A 34 6.48 -6.29 -4.75
N ILE A 35 6.12 -5.06 -5.11
CA ILE A 35 6.73 -3.84 -4.55
C ILE A 35 5.71 -3.13 -3.67
N LEU A 36 4.61 -2.64 -4.25
CA LEU A 36 3.69 -1.75 -3.53
C LEU A 36 2.94 -2.48 -2.40
N ASP A 37 2.32 -3.62 -2.69
CA ASP A 37 1.54 -4.35 -1.68
C ASP A 37 2.42 -4.87 -0.54
N LYS A 38 3.58 -5.42 -0.89
CA LYS A 38 4.62 -5.87 0.06
C LYS A 38 5.06 -4.73 0.98
N LEU A 39 5.26 -3.54 0.45
CA LEU A 39 5.64 -2.38 1.26
C LEU A 39 4.50 -1.93 2.18
N LEU A 40 3.29 -1.81 1.65
CA LEU A 40 2.13 -1.33 2.42
C LEU A 40 1.75 -2.30 3.55
N ILE A 41 1.71 -3.60 3.26
CA ILE A 41 1.25 -4.61 4.22
C ILE A 41 2.40 -5.02 5.15
N ASP A 42 3.52 -5.50 4.60
CA ASP A 42 4.54 -6.15 5.43
C ASP A 42 5.43 -5.15 6.18
N VAL A 43 5.69 -3.97 5.59
CA VAL A 43 6.54 -2.96 6.23
C VAL A 43 5.72 -1.95 7.02
N LEU A 44 4.71 -1.36 6.38
CA LEU A 44 3.90 -0.29 6.98
C LEU A 44 2.73 -0.81 7.81
N GLY A 45 2.42 -2.11 7.75
CA GLY A 45 1.42 -2.75 8.59
C GLY A 45 -0.03 -2.43 8.21
N TRP A 46 -0.28 -2.00 6.96
CA TRP A 46 -1.63 -1.78 6.48
C TRP A 46 -2.39 -3.10 6.33
N SER A 47 -3.68 -3.09 6.69
CA SER A 47 -4.57 -4.21 6.41
C SER A 47 -5.03 -4.19 4.95
N GLU A 48 -5.23 -5.35 4.34
CA GLU A 48 -5.80 -5.44 2.99
C GLU A 48 -7.18 -4.79 2.89
N THR A 49 -7.95 -4.78 3.98
CA THR A 49 -9.27 -4.12 4.05
C THR A 49 -9.20 -2.61 3.87
N ASP A 50 -8.05 -2.02 4.18
CA ASP A 50 -7.81 -0.58 4.13
C ASP A 50 -7.25 -0.14 2.77
N ILE A 51 -6.88 -1.10 1.92
CA ILE A 51 -6.28 -0.89 0.60
C ILE A 51 -7.30 -1.31 -0.47
N LYS A 52 -7.78 -0.35 -1.25
CA LYS A 52 -8.54 -0.63 -2.48
C LYS A 52 -7.67 -0.38 -3.70
N ARG A 53 -7.79 -1.26 -4.69
CA ARG A 53 -7.00 -1.24 -5.91
C ARG A 53 -7.91 -1.19 -7.13
N GLU A 54 -7.45 -0.53 -8.18
CA GLU A 54 -8.12 -0.49 -9.49
C GLU A 54 -9.61 -0.11 -9.38
N GLY A 55 -9.89 0.96 -8.63
CA GLY A 55 -11.25 1.43 -8.40
C GLY A 55 -11.71 2.48 -9.40
N TYR A 56 -13.03 2.63 -9.49
CA TYR A 56 -13.68 3.66 -10.30
C TYR A 56 -14.39 4.68 -9.41
N VAL A 57 -14.14 5.95 -9.65
CA VAL A 57 -14.91 7.08 -9.12
C VAL A 57 -15.67 7.76 -10.26
N LYS A 58 -16.70 8.53 -9.92
CA LYS A 58 -17.60 9.18 -10.89
C LYS A 58 -16.88 10.06 -11.95
N VAL A 59 -15.61 10.39 -11.71
CA VAL A 59 -14.75 11.25 -12.55
C VAL A 59 -13.55 10.51 -13.18
N GLY A 60 -13.35 9.20 -12.94
CA GLY A 60 -12.20 8.47 -13.48
C GLY A 60 -11.83 7.19 -12.73
N PHE A 61 -10.66 6.64 -13.04
CA PHE A 61 -10.09 5.45 -12.42
C PHE A 61 -8.91 5.82 -11.51
N PHE A 62 -8.68 5.03 -10.46
CA PHE A 62 -7.53 5.16 -9.57
C PHE A 62 -6.87 3.81 -9.33
N ASP A 63 -5.55 3.81 -9.14
CA ASP A 63 -4.78 2.59 -8.92
C ASP A 63 -4.81 2.14 -7.46
N TYR A 64 -4.75 3.09 -6.52
CA TYR A 64 -4.77 2.83 -5.08
C TYR A 64 -5.61 3.87 -4.31
N GLU A 65 -6.50 3.39 -3.45
CA GLU A 65 -7.19 4.16 -2.41
C GLU A 65 -6.81 3.55 -1.04
N LEU A 66 -6.20 4.38 -0.21
CA LEU A 66 -5.68 4.01 1.10
C LEU A 66 -6.53 4.68 2.20
N SER A 67 -7.25 3.88 2.99
CA SER A 67 -8.05 4.32 4.13
C SER A 67 -7.27 4.23 5.45
N THR A 68 -7.06 5.36 6.12
CA THR A 68 -6.48 5.33 7.49
C THR A 68 -7.60 5.38 8.53
N SER A 69 -7.45 4.62 9.62
CA SER A 69 -8.41 4.60 10.74
C SER A 69 -8.52 5.96 11.44
N THR A 70 -7.56 6.85 11.24
CA THR A 70 -7.45 8.14 11.95
C THR A 70 -8.40 9.20 11.42
N ILE A 71 -8.98 9.06 10.22
CA ILE A 71 -10.01 9.99 9.75
C ILE A 71 -11.14 9.23 9.04
N MET A 72 -12.02 8.65 9.84
CA MET A 72 -13.35 8.26 9.40
C MET A 72 -14.18 9.55 9.26
N TYR A 73 -14.11 10.23 8.11
CA TYR A 73 -15.11 11.26 7.82
C TYR A 73 -16.48 10.55 7.76
N PRO A 74 -17.46 10.95 8.59
CA PRO A 74 -18.79 10.38 8.49
C PRO A 74 -19.29 10.57 7.06
N LYS A 75 -19.77 9.49 6.44
CA LYS A 75 -20.28 9.44 5.05
C LYS A 75 -21.58 10.25 4.82
N ASN A 76 -21.75 11.37 5.51
CA ASN A 76 -23.00 12.15 5.55
C ASN A 76 -22.78 13.66 5.34
N TRP A 77 -21.69 14.08 4.68
CA TRP A 77 -21.52 15.50 4.34
C TRP A 77 -22.20 15.83 3.01
N THR A 78 -23.53 15.79 3.00
CA THR A 78 -24.30 16.66 2.11
C THR A 78 -24.17 18.07 2.68
N VAL A 79 -23.38 18.92 2.03
CA VAL A 79 -23.60 20.37 2.10
C VAL A 79 -23.97 20.82 0.71
N CYS A 80 -25.07 21.56 0.71
CA CYS A 80 -25.67 22.37 -0.33
C CYS A 80 -24.73 22.84 -1.44
#